data_AF-A0A3S0MTI5-F1
#
_entry.id   AF-A0A3S0MTI5-F1
#
_cell.length_a   1.000
_cell.length_b   1.000
_cell.length_c   1.000
_cell.angle_alpha   90.00
_cell.angle_beta   90.00
_cell.angle_gamma   90.00
#
_symmetry.space_group_name_H-M   'P 1'
#
loop_
_entity.id
_entity.type
_entity.pdbx_description
1 polymer ?
#
loop_
_entity_poly.entity_id
_entity_poly.type
_entity_poly.pdbx_seq_one_letter_code
_entity_poly.pdbx_strand_id
1 'polypeptide(L)'
;MPTYHEVLGVKEDASRREVNAAYRRLAKKYHPDVDGGDALRFQQVTEAYNALTVRGARETPQVARPADPAPRQAAPARPRPAGVLRRRAYLMLAFAAFVLGLFLLDRGDGIHAAFRPGLLAAGGVVILLSAGFFASRKRDYVSLADALEQAILAVLRFFLDLLMRVYMALLFVFAVVALLALINWLEAFWKLR
;
A
#
# COMPACT_ATOMS: atom_id res chain seq x y z
N MET A 1 1.79 29.62 -32.65
CA MET A 1 1.49 28.59 -31.64
C MET A 1 0.00 28.61 -31.38
N PRO A 2 -0.67 27.46 -31.26
CA PRO A 2 -2.09 27.43 -30.96
C PRO A 2 -2.36 28.12 -29.63
N THR A 3 -3.40 28.95 -29.56
CA THR A 3 -3.78 29.62 -28.31
C THR A 3 -4.38 28.62 -27.33
N TYR A 4 -4.30 28.87 -26.01
CA TYR A 4 -4.88 27.97 -25.01
C TYR A 4 -6.41 27.80 -25.18
N HIS A 5 -7.08 28.82 -25.73
CA HIS A 5 -8.51 28.75 -26.08
C HIS A 5 -8.76 27.80 -27.26
N GLU A 6 -7.91 27.81 -28.29
CA GLU A 6 -7.97 26.87 -29.42
C GLU A 6 -7.73 25.42 -28.98
N VAL A 7 -6.76 25.19 -28.09
CA VAL A 7 -6.46 23.84 -27.57
C VAL A 7 -7.68 23.23 -26.83
N LEU A 8 -8.43 24.07 -26.11
CA LEU A 8 -9.66 23.64 -25.42
C LEU A 8 -10.92 23.71 -26.32
N GLY A 9 -10.82 24.30 -27.50
CA GLY A 9 -11.96 24.51 -28.41
C GLY A 9 -13.02 25.44 -27.82
N VAL A 10 -12.60 26.46 -27.07
CA VAL A 10 -13.47 27.46 -26.44
C VAL A 10 -13.20 28.84 -27.04
N LYS A 11 -14.17 29.75 -26.93
CA LYS A 11 -13.99 31.14 -27.34
C LYS A 11 -13.04 31.88 -26.38
N GLU A 12 -12.44 32.98 -26.83
CA GLU A 12 -11.55 33.80 -26.00
C GLU A 12 -12.28 34.49 -24.82
N ASP A 13 -13.60 34.65 -24.92
CA ASP A 13 -14.48 35.19 -23.87
C ASP A 13 -15.12 34.09 -23.00
N ALA A 14 -14.69 32.84 -23.16
CA ALA A 14 -15.30 31.71 -22.48
C ALA A 14 -15.24 31.85 -20.95
N SER A 15 -16.39 31.61 -20.32
CA SER A 15 -16.51 31.59 -18.88
C SER A 15 -15.74 30.42 -18.27
N ARG A 16 -15.35 30.54 -16.99
CA ARG A 16 -14.75 29.42 -16.24
C ARG A 16 -15.57 28.14 -16.30
N ARG A 17 -16.90 28.25 -16.38
CA ARG A 17 -17.78 27.08 -16.50
C ARG A 17 -17.59 26.36 -17.83
N GLU A 18 -17.46 27.11 -18.92
CA GLU A 18 -17.22 26.58 -20.26
C GLU A 18 -15.82 25.98 -20.39
N VAL A 19 -14.79 26.66 -19.85
CA VAL A 19 -13.42 26.14 -19.75
C VAL A 19 -13.39 24.81 -18.98
N ASN A 20 -14.05 24.74 -17.82
CA ASN A 20 -14.15 23.50 -17.03
C ASN A 20 -14.91 22.40 -17.78
N ALA A 21 -15.97 22.74 -18.50
CA ALA A 21 -16.76 21.78 -19.26
C ALA A 21 -16.01 21.20 -20.46
N ALA A 22 -15.28 22.06 -21.19
CA ALA A 22 -14.42 21.67 -22.30
C ALA A 22 -13.28 20.77 -21.84
N TYR A 23 -12.59 21.14 -20.74
CA TYR A 23 -11.54 20.33 -20.14
C TYR A 23 -12.03 18.93 -19.79
N ARG A 24 -13.17 18.79 -19.09
CA ARG A 24 -13.71 17.47 -18.73
C ARG A 24 -14.02 16.60 -19.94
N ARG A 25 -14.55 17.19 -21.01
CA ARG A 25 -14.85 16.47 -22.27
C ARG A 25 -13.58 15.96 -22.94
N LEU A 26 -12.56 16.81 -23.04
CA LEU A 26 -11.29 16.48 -23.70
C LEU A 26 -10.44 15.53 -22.85
N ALA A 27 -10.43 15.71 -21.53
CA ALA A 27 -9.75 14.83 -20.59
C ALA A 27 -10.28 13.40 -20.66
N LYS A 28 -11.59 13.20 -20.78
CA LYS A 28 -12.18 11.87 -20.96
C LYS A 28 -11.84 11.25 -22.32
N LYS A 29 -11.67 12.08 -23.36
CA LYS A 29 -11.37 11.64 -24.73
C LYS A 29 -9.91 11.25 -24.92
N TYR A 30 -8.98 11.97 -24.30
CA TYR A 30 -7.55 11.79 -24.47
C TYR A 30 -6.85 11.11 -23.29
N HIS A 31 -7.61 10.61 -22.30
CA HIS A 31 -7.02 9.91 -21.15
C HIS A 31 -6.15 8.73 -21.60
N PRO A 32 -4.94 8.53 -21.04
CA PRO A 32 -4.08 7.40 -21.43
C PRO A 32 -4.73 6.03 -21.18
N ASP A 33 -5.65 5.94 -20.20
CA ASP A 33 -6.38 4.71 -19.88
C ASP A 33 -7.59 4.43 -20.78
N VAL A 34 -7.89 5.27 -21.78
CA VAL A 34 -8.93 4.95 -22.78
C VAL A 34 -8.32 4.45 -24.08
N ASP A 35 -8.93 3.45 -24.72
CA ASP A 35 -8.49 2.95 -26.02
C ASP A 35 -8.52 4.06 -27.07
N GLY A 36 -7.35 4.39 -27.62
CA GLY A 36 -7.18 5.53 -28.53
C GLY A 36 -6.89 6.87 -27.84
N GLY A 37 -6.57 6.86 -26.55
CA GLY A 37 -6.06 7.99 -25.80
C GLY A 37 -4.72 8.51 -26.34
N ASP A 38 -4.43 9.79 -26.09
CA ASP A 38 -3.20 10.45 -26.54
C ASP A 38 -2.63 11.28 -25.38
N ALA A 39 -1.56 10.75 -24.79
CA ALA A 39 -0.90 11.37 -23.64
C ALA A 39 -0.35 12.78 -23.95
N LEU A 40 0.12 13.02 -25.18
CA LEU A 40 0.63 14.33 -25.59
C LEU A 40 -0.50 15.35 -25.68
N ARG A 41 -1.64 14.97 -26.27
CA ARG A 41 -2.83 15.83 -26.31
C ARG A 41 -3.42 16.06 -24.94
N PHE A 42 -3.40 15.06 -24.07
CA PHE A 42 -3.85 15.21 -22.68
C PHE A 42 -3.02 16.22 -21.91
N GLN A 43 -1.69 16.20 -22.09
CA GLN A 43 -0.79 17.19 -21.48
C GLN A 43 -1.09 18.61 -22.00
N GLN A 44 -1.25 18.79 -23.31
CA GLN A 44 -1.58 20.09 -23.91
C GLN A 44 -2.92 20.65 -23.40
N VAL A 45 -3.95 19.80 -23.29
CA VAL A 45 -5.27 20.17 -22.74
C VAL A 45 -5.17 20.58 -21.26
N THR A 46 -4.34 19.87 -20.49
CA THR A 46 -4.11 20.16 -19.06
C THR A 46 -3.36 21.47 -18.86
N GLU A 47 -2.34 21.73 -19.69
CA GLU A 47 -1.57 22.97 -19.66
C GLU A 47 -2.46 24.18 -20.02
N ALA A 48 -3.26 24.06 -21.09
CA ALA A 48 -4.20 25.08 -21.51
C ALA A 48 -5.24 25.40 -20.41
N TYR A 49 -5.80 24.37 -19.78
CA TYR A 49 -6.73 24.54 -18.67
C TYR A 49 -6.11 25.30 -17.50
N ASN A 50 -4.91 24.91 -17.08
CA ASN A 50 -4.22 25.56 -15.97
C ASN A 50 -3.90 27.03 -16.30
N ALA A 51 -3.42 27.31 -17.51
CA ALA A 51 -3.11 28.67 -17.96
C ALA A 51 -4.35 29.58 -17.97
N LEU A 52 -5.49 29.11 -18.50
CA LEU A 52 -6.74 29.88 -18.52
C LEU A 52 -7.33 30.07 -17.13
N THR A 53 -7.19 29.07 -16.26
CA THR A 53 -7.71 29.15 -14.88
C THR A 53 -6.94 30.19 -14.06
N VAL A 54 -5.61 30.27 -14.23
CA VAL A 54 -4.76 31.25 -13.54
C VAL A 54 -4.93 32.66 -14.12
N ARG A 55 -5.06 32.81 -15.45
CA ARG A 55 -5.11 34.13 -16.11
C ARG A 55 -6.50 34.77 -16.18
N GLY A 56 -7.59 34.01 -15.98
CA GLY A 56 -8.93 34.47 -16.36
C GLY A 56 -10.10 34.07 -15.46
N ALA A 57 -10.03 34.21 -14.12
CA ALA A 57 -11.26 34.60 -13.42
C ALA A 57 -11.37 36.12 -13.43
N ARG A 58 -12.19 36.64 -14.32
CA ARG A 58 -13.14 37.63 -13.81
C ARG A 58 -14.27 36.82 -13.21
N GLU A 59 -14.46 36.93 -11.90
CA GLU A 59 -15.67 36.45 -11.25
C GLU A 59 -16.83 37.22 -11.88
N THR A 60 -17.53 36.62 -12.84
CA THR A 60 -18.78 37.19 -13.30
C THR A 60 -19.78 37.10 -12.14
N PRO A 61 -20.41 38.22 -11.72
CA PRO A 61 -21.48 38.19 -10.74
C PRO A 61 -22.52 37.16 -11.17
N GLN A 62 -22.89 36.28 -10.23
CA GLN A 62 -23.92 35.27 -10.47
C GLN A 62 -25.22 35.98 -10.86
N VAL A 63 -25.61 35.89 -12.13
CA VAL A 63 -26.96 36.27 -12.55
C VAL A 63 -27.92 35.37 -11.77
N ALA A 64 -28.77 36.01 -10.97
CA ALA A 64 -29.67 35.37 -10.03
C ALA A 64 -30.49 34.27 -10.73
N ARG A 65 -30.39 33.06 -10.18
CA ARG A 65 -31.26 31.93 -10.55
C ARG A 65 -32.71 32.31 -10.19
N PRO A 66 -33.73 32.06 -11.05
CA PRO A 66 -35.11 32.08 -10.59
C PRO A 66 -35.22 31.13 -9.39
N ALA A 67 -35.87 31.59 -8.33
CA ALA A 67 -35.85 30.96 -7.00
C ALA A 67 -35.99 29.43 -7.09
N ASP A 68 -34.96 28.71 -6.64
CA ASP A 68 -35.05 27.27 -6.41
C ASP A 68 -36.21 27.02 -5.43
N PRO A 69 -37.05 25.98 -5.64
CA PRO A 69 -38.08 25.62 -4.68
C PRO A 69 -37.42 25.37 -3.32
N ALA A 70 -38.12 25.77 -2.25
CA ALA A 70 -37.61 25.84 -0.88
C ALA A 70 -36.72 24.64 -0.51
N PRO A 71 -35.66 24.84 0.31
CA PRO A 71 -34.70 23.78 0.64
C PRO A 71 -35.44 22.55 1.13
N ARG A 72 -35.36 21.43 0.40
CA ARG A 72 -35.85 20.15 0.91
C ARG A 72 -35.14 19.92 2.24
N GLN A 73 -35.91 19.77 3.32
CA GLN A 73 -35.37 19.51 4.64
C GLN A 73 -34.35 18.37 4.54
N ALA A 74 -33.11 18.65 4.93
CA ALA A 74 -32.04 17.67 4.86
C ALA A 74 -32.45 16.47 5.72
N ALA A 75 -32.50 15.29 5.11
CA ALA A 75 -32.75 14.04 5.84
C ALA A 75 -31.81 13.98 7.06
N PRO A 76 -32.29 13.51 8.24
CA PRO A 76 -31.45 13.44 9.44
C PRO A 76 -30.18 12.68 9.11
N ALA A 77 -29.03 13.26 9.49
CA ALA A 77 -27.73 12.68 9.21
C ALA A 77 -27.68 11.25 9.76
N ARG A 78 -27.52 10.25 8.87
CA ARG A 78 -27.31 8.86 9.30
C ARG A 78 -26.12 8.85 10.27
N PRO A 79 -26.22 8.20 11.44
CA PRO A 79 -25.11 8.12 12.38
C PRO A 79 -23.92 7.46 11.66
N ARG A 80 -22.79 8.17 11.60
CA ARG A 80 -21.55 7.62 11.04
C ARG A 80 -21.17 6.38 11.87
N PRO A 81 -20.93 5.21 11.27
CA PRO A 81 -20.65 4.00 12.03
C PRO A 81 -19.35 4.19 12.83
N ALA A 82 -19.47 4.41 14.13
CA ALA A 82 -18.36 4.55 15.09
C ALA A 82 -17.60 3.24 15.34
N GLY A 83 -17.72 2.25 14.44
CA GLY A 83 -17.17 0.91 14.58
C GLY A 83 -15.77 0.74 13.99
N VAL A 84 -15.37 1.55 13.00
CA VAL A 84 -14.10 1.34 12.29
C VAL A 84 -12.89 1.72 13.17
N LEU A 85 -13.00 2.81 13.92
CA LEU A 85 -11.92 3.27 14.79
C LEU A 85 -11.74 2.35 16.01
N ARG A 86 -12.84 1.85 16.58
CA ARG A 86 -12.79 0.88 17.69
C ARG A 86 -12.20 -0.46 17.23
N ARG A 87 -12.61 -0.98 16.06
CA ARG A 87 -12.02 -2.22 15.51
C ARG A 87 -10.52 -2.10 15.25
N ARG A 88 -10.07 -0.95 14.75
CA ARG A 88 -8.63 -0.67 14.55
C ARG A 88 -7.86 -0.56 15.86
N ALA A 89 -8.45 0.06 16.88
CA ALA A 89 -7.86 0.16 18.21
C ALA A 89 -7.70 -1.23 18.87
N TYR A 90 -8.71 -2.09 18.79
CA TYR A 90 -8.63 -3.45 19.32
C TYR A 90 -7.54 -4.29 18.65
N LEU A 91 -7.37 -4.17 17.33
CA LEU A 91 -6.31 -4.88 16.60
C LEU A 91 -4.91 -4.43 17.05
N MET A 92 -4.71 -3.13 17.27
CA MET A 92 -3.43 -2.60 17.76
C MET A 92 -3.15 -3.04 19.20
N LEU A 93 -4.17 -3.09 20.05
CA LEU A 93 -4.04 -3.52 21.45
C LEU A 93 -3.78 -5.03 21.55
N ALA A 94 -4.46 -5.85 20.74
CA ALA A 94 -4.20 -7.28 20.65
C ALA A 94 -2.79 -7.59 20.11
N PHE A 95 -2.32 -6.81 19.14
CA PHE A 95 -0.95 -6.93 18.62
C PHE A 95 0.11 -6.55 19.66
N ALA A 96 -0.10 -5.45 20.38
CA ALA A 96 0.79 -5.04 21.47
C ALA A 96 0.84 -6.09 22.58
N ALA A 97 -0.29 -6.69 22.94
CA ALA A 97 -0.37 -7.79 23.89
C ALA A 97 0.33 -9.07 23.40
N PHE A 98 0.23 -9.38 22.10
CA PHE A 98 0.93 -10.52 21.49
C PHE A 98 2.45 -10.33 21.51
N VAL A 99 2.94 -9.15 21.11
CA VAL A 99 4.38 -8.81 21.16
C VAL A 99 4.89 -8.81 22.60
N LEU A 100 4.11 -8.26 23.54
CA LEU A 100 4.45 -8.30 24.97
C LEU A 100 4.45 -9.74 25.51
N GLY A 101 3.52 -10.59 25.06
CA GLY A 101 3.49 -12.01 25.41
C GLY A 101 4.72 -12.76 24.92
N LEU A 102 5.15 -12.52 23.67
CA LEU A 102 6.39 -13.08 23.13
C LEU A 102 7.63 -12.58 23.89
N PHE A 103 7.64 -11.30 24.30
CA PHE A 103 8.72 -10.70 25.09
C PHE A 103 8.75 -11.22 26.55
N LEU A 104 7.59 -11.51 27.14
CA LEU A 104 7.49 -12.08 28.48
C LEU A 104 7.82 -13.58 28.49
N LEU A 105 7.53 -14.31 27.41
CA LEU A 105 8.02 -15.67 27.20
C LEU A 105 9.57 -15.72 27.08
N ASP A 106 10.22 -14.65 26.62
CA ASP A 106 11.70 -14.53 26.56
C ASP A 106 12.36 -14.34 27.94
N ARG A 107 11.59 -14.04 29.00
CA ARG A 107 12.11 -13.90 30.38
C ARG A 107 12.18 -15.21 31.17
N GLY A 108 11.67 -16.33 30.64
CA GLY A 108 11.78 -17.64 31.25
C GLY A 108 13.12 -18.27 30.89
N ASP A 109 14.01 -18.41 31.87
CA ASP A 109 15.33 -19.01 31.72
C ASP A 109 15.25 -20.39 31.01
N GLY A 110 15.82 -20.49 29.80
CA GLY A 110 16.23 -21.81 29.28
C GLY A 110 16.31 -22.06 27.77
N ILE A 111 15.60 -21.36 26.88
CA ILE A 111 15.46 -21.85 25.47
C ILE A 111 15.89 -20.86 24.36
N HIS A 112 16.32 -19.63 24.63
CA HIS A 112 16.21 -18.56 23.61
C HIS A 112 17.47 -17.85 23.08
N ALA A 113 18.68 -18.39 23.27
CA ALA A 113 19.89 -17.76 22.67
C ALA A 113 19.90 -17.76 21.11
N ALA A 114 19.25 -18.74 20.47
CA ALA A 114 19.21 -18.87 19.01
C ALA A 114 18.10 -18.05 18.32
N PHE A 115 17.05 -17.65 19.06
CA PHE A 115 15.82 -17.07 18.47
C PHE A 115 15.76 -15.53 18.51
N ARG A 116 16.65 -14.87 19.26
CA ARG A 116 16.74 -13.40 19.37
C ARG A 116 16.83 -12.64 18.04
N PRO A 117 17.69 -13.02 17.06
CA PRO A 117 17.75 -12.31 15.79
C PRO A 117 16.50 -12.56 14.92
N GLY A 118 15.84 -13.71 15.03
CA GLY A 118 14.64 -14.05 14.27
C GLY A 118 13.42 -13.21 14.67
N LEU A 119 13.26 -12.95 15.97
CA LEU A 119 12.15 -12.16 16.50
C LEU A 119 12.29 -10.67 16.15
N LEU A 120 13.53 -10.14 16.17
CA LEU A 120 13.84 -8.78 15.74
C LEU A 120 13.66 -8.59 14.22
N ALA A 121 14.04 -9.59 13.42
CA ALA A 121 13.83 -9.57 11.98
C ALA A 121 12.33 -9.60 11.61
N ALA A 122 11.55 -10.47 12.26
CA ALA A 122 10.10 -10.54 12.06
C ALA A 122 9.40 -9.22 12.47
N GLY A 123 9.81 -8.63 13.59
CA GLY A 123 9.34 -7.31 14.03
C GLY A 123 9.68 -6.20 13.02
N GLY A 124 10.90 -6.20 12.47
CA GLY A 124 11.36 -5.24 11.46
C GLY A 124 10.58 -5.33 10.15
N VAL A 125 10.30 -6.53 9.66
CA VAL A 125 9.49 -6.76 8.45
C VAL A 125 8.06 -6.25 8.63
N VAL A 126 7.45 -6.47 9.80
CA VAL A 126 6.09 -5.98 10.11
C VAL A 126 6.04 -4.45 10.23
N ILE A 127 7.09 -3.83 10.79
CA ILE A 127 7.22 -2.36 10.84
C ILE A 127 7.38 -1.78 9.43
N LEU A 128 8.18 -2.40 8.57
CA LEU A 128 8.34 -2.00 7.16
C LEU A 128 7.05 -2.14 6.35
N LEU A 129 6.33 -3.25 6.53
CA LEU A 129 5.01 -3.45 5.91
C LEU A 129 3.98 -2.43 6.42
N SER A 130 4.02 -2.10 7.71
CA SER A 130 3.14 -1.09 8.32
C SER A 130 3.49 0.33 7.87
N ALA A 131 4.78 0.64 7.67
CA ALA A 131 5.24 1.92 7.17
C ALA A 131 4.90 2.12 5.69
N GLY A 132 5.07 1.08 4.85
CA GLY A 132 4.63 1.09 3.45
C GLY A 132 3.10 1.23 3.32
N PHE A 133 2.35 0.59 4.21
CA PHE A 133 0.89 0.71 4.28
C PHE A 133 0.42 2.12 4.66
N PHE A 134 1.19 2.86 5.48
CA PHE A 134 0.85 4.23 5.88
C PHE A 134 1.27 5.28 4.84
N ALA A 135 2.28 4.99 4.01
CA ALA A 135 2.76 5.88 2.94
C ALA A 135 1.82 5.95 1.71
N SER A 136 0.91 4.98 1.54
CA SER A 136 0.02 4.86 0.37
C SER A 136 -1.20 5.81 0.39
N ARG A 137 -1.03 7.08 0.79
CA ARG A 137 -2.14 8.06 0.81
C ARG A 137 -2.28 8.90 -0.46
N LYS A 138 -1.60 8.56 -1.56
CA LYS A 138 -1.86 9.17 -2.87
C LYS A 138 -1.81 8.13 -4.00
N ARG A 139 -2.89 8.19 -4.80
CA ARG A 139 -3.12 7.70 -6.17
C ARG A 139 -1.96 6.90 -6.77
N ASP A 140 -2.15 5.59 -6.91
CA ASP A 140 -2.02 4.82 -8.17
C ASP A 140 -2.18 3.33 -7.81
N TYR A 141 -3.36 2.75 -8.08
CA TYR A 141 -3.71 1.39 -7.66
C TYR A 141 -2.86 0.31 -8.36
N VAL A 142 -2.37 0.56 -9.58
CA VAL A 142 -1.51 -0.36 -10.33
C VAL A 142 -0.16 -0.54 -9.61
N SER A 143 0.43 0.55 -9.14
CA SER A 143 1.68 0.51 -8.34
C SER A 143 1.48 -0.16 -6.97
N LEU A 144 0.27 -0.13 -6.41
CA LEU A 144 -0.02 -0.76 -5.12
C LEU A 144 -0.10 -2.29 -5.25
N ALA A 145 -0.68 -2.79 -6.34
CA ALA A 145 -0.75 -4.22 -6.61
C ALA A 145 0.66 -4.81 -6.77
N ASP A 146 1.51 -4.15 -7.58
CA ASP A 146 2.91 -4.55 -7.77
C ASP A 146 3.69 -4.45 -6.46
N ALA A 147 3.50 -3.38 -5.67
CA ALA A 147 4.16 -3.23 -4.38
C ALA A 147 3.73 -4.30 -3.36
N LEU A 148 2.45 -4.68 -3.35
CA LEU A 148 1.93 -5.75 -2.51
C LEU A 148 2.46 -7.11 -2.95
N GLU A 149 2.52 -7.38 -4.25
CA GLU A 149 3.08 -8.62 -4.78
C GLU A 149 4.56 -8.74 -4.41
N GLN A 150 5.35 -7.70 -4.61
CA GLN A 150 6.77 -7.68 -4.23
C GLN A 150 6.95 -7.83 -2.71
N ALA A 151 6.09 -7.21 -1.90
CA ALA A 151 6.10 -7.38 -0.45
C ALA A 151 5.77 -8.82 -0.02
N ILE A 152 4.75 -9.43 -0.62
CA ILE A 152 4.37 -10.83 -0.35
C ILE A 152 5.49 -11.78 -0.76
N LEU A 153 6.06 -11.59 -1.94
CA LEU A 153 7.18 -12.41 -2.43
C LEU A 153 8.43 -12.26 -1.56
N ALA A 154 8.73 -11.05 -1.10
CA ALA A 154 9.86 -10.81 -0.19
C ALA A 154 9.66 -11.52 1.15
N VAL A 155 8.45 -11.45 1.73
CA VAL A 155 8.11 -12.16 2.97
C VAL A 155 8.21 -13.67 2.76
N LEU A 156 7.60 -14.19 1.69
CA LEU A 156 7.62 -15.61 1.37
C LEU A 156 9.06 -16.12 1.20
N ARG A 157 9.89 -15.40 0.43
CA ARG A 157 11.30 -15.73 0.22
C ARG A 157 12.08 -15.74 1.53
N PHE A 158 11.86 -14.76 2.40
CA PHE A 158 12.47 -14.73 3.73
C PHE A 158 12.12 -15.97 4.55
N PHE A 159 10.84 -16.35 4.59
CA PHE A 159 10.40 -17.54 5.32
C PHE A 159 10.96 -18.83 4.73
N LEU A 160 11.00 -18.96 3.40
CA LEU A 160 11.63 -20.11 2.74
C LEU A 160 13.12 -20.19 3.05
N ASP A 161 13.86 -19.07 2.96
CA ASP A 161 15.28 -19.04 3.28
C ASP A 161 15.53 -19.40 4.75
N LEU A 162 14.69 -18.91 5.66
CA LEU A 162 14.75 -19.26 7.09
C LEU A 162 14.46 -20.75 7.30
N LEU A 163 13.40 -21.27 6.69
CA LEU A 163 13.02 -22.68 6.78
C LEU A 163 14.15 -23.58 6.26
N MET A 164 14.75 -23.23 5.12
CA MET A 164 15.88 -23.97 4.55
C MET A 164 17.09 -23.95 5.47
N ARG A 165 17.41 -22.82 6.11
CA ARG A 165 18.51 -22.75 7.08
C ARG A 165 18.26 -23.63 8.31
N VAL A 166 17.04 -23.61 8.84
CA VAL A 166 16.65 -24.47 9.98
C VAL A 166 16.71 -25.93 9.58
N TYR A 167 16.18 -26.29 8.42
CA TYR A 167 16.23 -27.66 7.89
C TYR A 167 17.68 -28.15 7.74
N MET A 168 18.56 -27.35 7.15
CA MET A 168 19.98 -27.70 7.00
C MET A 168 20.68 -27.85 8.35
N ALA A 169 20.37 -27.01 9.34
CA ALA A 169 20.91 -27.14 10.69
C ALA A 169 20.45 -28.44 11.37
N LEU A 170 19.17 -28.80 11.24
CA LEU A 170 18.64 -30.05 11.75
C LEU A 170 19.27 -31.27 11.08
N LEU A 171 19.41 -31.23 9.75
CA LEU A 171 20.05 -32.28 8.98
C LEU A 171 21.51 -32.46 9.38
N PHE A 172 22.23 -31.37 9.64
CA PHE A 172 23.60 -31.41 10.16
C PHE A 172 23.66 -32.08 11.55
N VAL A 173 22.80 -31.68 12.49
CA VAL A 173 22.73 -32.31 13.82
C VAL A 173 22.43 -33.79 13.70
N PHE A 174 21.46 -34.17 12.87
CA PHE A 174 21.12 -35.57 12.61
C PHE A 174 22.31 -36.35 12.04
N ALA A 175 23.03 -35.78 11.06
CA ALA A 175 24.22 -36.41 10.49
C ALA A 175 25.33 -36.63 11.53
N VAL A 176 25.55 -35.66 12.42
CA VAL A 176 26.52 -35.80 13.53
C VAL A 176 26.09 -36.92 14.49
N VAL A 177 24.82 -36.97 14.89
CA VAL A 177 24.30 -38.03 15.77
C VAL A 177 24.42 -39.41 15.12
N ALA A 178 24.07 -39.52 13.83
CA ALA A 178 24.21 -40.75 13.07
C ALA A 178 25.68 -41.21 12.97
N LEU A 179 26.61 -40.28 12.76
CA LEU A 179 28.05 -40.56 12.72
C LEU A 179 28.56 -41.05 14.09
N LEU A 180 28.16 -40.41 15.18
CA LEU A 180 28.53 -40.84 16.54
C LEU A 180 27.97 -42.22 16.86
N ALA A 181 26.72 -42.50 16.48
CA ALA A 181 26.11 -43.81 16.64
C ALA A 181 26.87 -44.89 15.83
N LEU A 182 27.31 -44.56 14.61
CA LEU A 182 28.12 -45.44 13.78
C LEU A 182 29.48 -45.74 14.42
N ILE A 183 30.18 -44.73 14.94
CA ILE A 183 31.47 -44.90 15.63
C ILE A 183 31.30 -45.83 16.84
N ASN A 184 30.29 -45.58 17.68
CA ASN A 184 30.01 -46.39 18.86
C ASN A 184 29.67 -47.85 18.48
N TRP A 185 28.92 -48.05 17.40
CA TRP A 185 28.62 -49.39 16.88
C TRP A 185 29.88 -50.12 16.38
N LEU A 186 30.78 -49.41 15.67
CA LEU A 186 32.05 -49.98 15.20
C LEU A 186 32.96 -50.38 16.38
N GLU A 187 33.06 -49.56 17.41
CA GLU A 187 33.82 -49.90 18.62
C GLU A 187 33.25 -51.15 19.32
N ALA A 188 31.92 -51.26 19.42
CA ALA A 188 31.27 -52.43 19.99
C ALA A 188 31.51 -53.69 19.13
N PHE A 189 31.48 -53.56 17.81
CA PHE A 189 31.74 -54.64 16.87
C PHE A 189 33.17 -55.20 17.02
N TRP A 190 34.17 -54.33 17.13
CA TRP A 190 35.56 -54.76 17.33
C TRP A 190 35.82 -55.40 18.70
N LYS A 191 35.05 -55.07 19.73
CA LYS A 191 35.15 -55.73 21.04
C LYS A 191 34.58 -57.15 21.06
N LEU A 192 33.72 -57.49 20.10
CA LEU A 192 33.05 -58.79 20.00
C LEU A 192 33.79 -59.80 19.11
N ARG A 193 34.90 -59.38 18.49
CA ARG A 193 35.70 -60.17 17.55
C ARG A 193 37.05 -60.52 18.14
#